data_AF-A0A8B5WFH4-F1
#
_entry.id   AF-A0A8B5WFH4-F1
#
_cell.length_a   1.000
_cell.length_b   1.000
_cell.length_c   1.000
_cell.angle_alpha   90.00
_cell.angle_beta   90.00
_cell.angle_gamma   90.00
#
_symmetry.space_group_name_H-M   'P 1'
#
loop_
_entity.id
_entity.type
_entity.pdbx_description
1 polymer ?
#
loop_
_entity_poly.entity_id
_entity_poly.type
_entity_poly.pdbx_seq_one_letter_code
_entity_poly.pdbx_strand_id
1 'polypeptide(L)'
;MYFALLRLSLLCLLALAWFYGSSVFAPWAESAAPRIWLYDLLLYSGFALYLWGLGEAIWLLMLRRGNRAGARQLGLAAMLLAFAGMVGLAHHVIHHTGLGWDLRVNWSSAELENLTRPGYSDQRQRIGWLLIDTVRAPCEIEPWLWLGRPFGAGSGINRALVFSPGSVPLSPHPSGLAFVAVNGRWWMAYQNPDRFHREPGLAPNDCRPGVVLRSHRQGERFIGG
;
A
#
# COMPACT_ATOMS: atom_id res chain seq x y z
N MET A 1 25.50 -31.22 4.39
CA MET A 1 25.19 -30.70 5.74
C MET A 1 25.47 -29.20 5.84
N TYR A 2 26.70 -28.74 5.60
CA TYR A 2 27.04 -27.30 5.55
C TYR A 2 26.28 -26.52 4.46
N PHE A 3 26.02 -27.17 3.33
CA PHE A 3 25.35 -26.55 2.18
C PHE A 3 23.90 -26.09 2.46
N ALA A 4 23.15 -26.81 3.31
CA ALA A 4 21.76 -26.46 3.62
C ALA A 4 21.66 -25.28 4.59
N LEU A 5 22.51 -25.26 5.61
CA LEU A 5 22.65 -24.12 6.54
C LEU A 5 23.10 -22.86 5.80
N LEU A 6 24.07 -22.99 4.90
CA LEU A 6 24.53 -21.88 4.06
C LEU A 6 23.38 -21.30 3.21
N ARG A 7 22.58 -22.15 2.56
CA ARG A 7 21.44 -21.73 1.72
C ARG A 7 20.36 -21.01 2.53
N LEU A 8 20.00 -21.53 3.70
CA LEU A 8 19.01 -20.90 4.58
C LEU A 8 19.49 -19.58 5.17
N SER A 9 20.76 -19.52 5.60
CA SER A 9 21.37 -18.27 6.07
C SER A 9 21.45 -17.22 4.96
N LEU A 10 21.77 -17.64 3.73
CA LEU A 10 21.80 -16.77 2.56
C LEU A 10 20.39 -16.26 2.22
N LEU A 11 19.38 -17.13 2.25
CA LEU A 11 17.98 -16.74 2.07
C LEU A 11 17.55 -15.69 3.12
N CYS A 12 17.94 -15.88 4.38
CA CYS A 12 17.63 -14.92 5.44
C CYS A 12 18.34 -13.59 5.25
N LEU A 13 19.63 -13.61 4.93
CA LEU A 13 20.41 -12.40 4.66
C LEU A 13 19.83 -11.65 3.47
N LEU A 14 19.44 -12.36 2.39
CA LEU A 14 18.82 -11.74 1.23
C LEU A 14 17.41 -11.23 1.54
N ALA A 15 16.61 -11.93 2.34
CA ALA A 15 15.31 -11.47 2.80
C ALA A 15 15.42 -10.24 3.70
N LEU A 16 16.41 -10.19 4.59
CA LEU A 16 16.70 -9.02 5.44
C LEU A 16 17.24 -7.86 4.61
N ALA A 17 18.15 -8.11 3.67
CA ALA A 17 18.68 -7.11 2.75
C ALA A 17 17.60 -6.59 1.80
N TRP A 18 16.65 -7.46 1.40
CA TRP A 18 15.48 -7.09 0.62
C TRP A 18 14.49 -6.27 1.45
N PHE A 19 14.22 -6.66 2.69
CA PHE A 19 13.36 -5.90 3.60
C PHE A 19 13.99 -4.52 3.90
N TYR A 20 15.29 -4.49 4.19
CA TYR A 20 16.05 -3.27 4.36
C TYR A 20 16.10 -2.44 3.07
N GLY A 21 16.30 -3.07 1.90
CA GLY A 21 16.32 -2.39 0.61
C GLY A 21 14.94 -1.87 0.22
N SER A 22 13.88 -2.59 0.51
CA SER A 22 12.50 -2.10 0.37
C SER A 22 12.10 -1.11 1.47
N SER A 23 12.89 -0.93 2.53
CA SER A 23 12.70 0.15 3.51
C SER A 23 13.62 1.34 3.28
N VAL A 24 14.79 1.17 2.65
CA VAL A 24 15.86 2.18 2.45
C VAL A 24 16.03 2.58 1.00
N PHE A 25 15.56 1.81 0.02
CA PHE A 25 15.48 2.22 -1.39
C PHE A 25 14.03 2.39 -1.89
N ALA A 26 13.03 1.99 -1.10
CA ALA A 26 11.65 2.42 -1.34
C ALA A 26 11.25 3.84 -0.84
N PRO A 27 12.05 4.60 -0.06
CA PRO A 27 11.67 5.96 0.35
C PRO A 27 11.79 7.12 -0.68
N TRP A 28 11.73 6.98 -2.02
CA TRP A 28 12.27 8.11 -2.83
C TRP A 28 11.73 8.30 -4.25
N ALA A 29 10.44 8.64 -4.37
CA ALA A 29 9.95 9.29 -5.59
C ALA A 29 9.38 10.66 -5.25
N GLU A 30 10.25 11.51 -4.73
CA GLU A 30 10.46 12.93 -5.07
C GLU A 30 11.65 13.40 -4.21
N SER A 31 12.77 13.89 -4.76
CA SER A 31 12.86 15.09 -5.62
C SER A 31 14.11 15.15 -6.53
N ALA A 32 14.85 14.06 -6.78
CA ALA A 32 15.96 14.07 -7.73
C ALA A 32 16.16 12.71 -8.44
N ALA A 33 15.76 12.63 -9.71
CA ALA A 33 15.93 11.51 -10.64
C ALA A 33 15.18 10.19 -10.30
N PRO A 34 14.05 9.89 -10.97
CA PRO A 34 13.23 8.72 -10.68
C PRO A 34 13.89 7.43 -11.18
N ARG A 35 14.37 6.58 -10.28
CA ARG A 35 14.82 5.20 -10.60
C ARG A 35 13.69 4.20 -10.33
N ILE A 36 12.58 4.36 -11.04
CA ILE A 36 11.39 3.49 -10.95
C ILE A 36 11.76 2.01 -11.14
N TRP A 37 12.71 1.73 -12.03
CA TRP A 37 13.25 0.38 -12.26
C TRP A 37 13.84 -0.28 -11.00
N LEU A 38 14.41 0.48 -10.08
CA LEU A 38 15.02 -0.06 -8.86
C LEU A 38 13.95 -0.54 -7.88
N TYR A 39 12.81 0.17 -7.83
CA TYR A 39 11.65 -0.25 -7.05
C TYR A 39 11.05 -1.54 -7.61
N ASP A 40 10.83 -1.62 -8.93
CA ASP A 40 10.31 -2.83 -9.56
C ASP A 40 11.26 -4.01 -9.34
N LEU A 41 12.57 -3.79 -9.50
CA LEU A 41 13.60 -4.81 -9.23
C LEU A 41 13.52 -5.32 -7.78
N LEU A 42 13.41 -4.41 -6.81
CA LEU A 42 13.25 -4.78 -5.40
C LEU A 42 11.97 -5.57 -5.23
N LEU A 43 10.82 -5.08 -5.70
CA LEU A 43 9.55 -5.80 -5.58
C LEU A 43 9.60 -7.21 -6.18
N TYR A 44 10.09 -7.36 -7.41
CA TYR A 44 10.21 -8.67 -8.07
C TYR A 44 11.21 -9.60 -7.40
N SER A 45 12.30 -9.06 -6.82
CA SER A 45 13.24 -9.86 -6.03
C SER A 45 12.60 -10.44 -4.77
N GLY A 46 11.57 -9.79 -4.21
CA GLY A 46 10.77 -10.33 -3.11
C GLY A 46 10.03 -11.61 -3.51
N PHE A 47 9.40 -11.65 -4.69
CA PHE A 47 8.75 -12.86 -5.21
C PHE A 47 9.74 -14.00 -5.44
N ALA A 48 10.92 -13.69 -5.97
CA ALA A 48 11.99 -14.68 -6.13
C ALA A 48 12.44 -15.26 -4.78
N LEU A 49 12.55 -14.42 -3.74
CA LEU A 49 12.89 -14.85 -2.39
C LEU A 49 11.78 -15.73 -1.75
N TYR A 50 10.51 -15.38 -1.94
CA TYR A 50 9.40 -16.22 -1.48
C TYR A 50 9.38 -17.60 -2.17
N LEU A 51 9.59 -17.64 -3.48
CA LEU A 51 9.66 -18.90 -4.23
C LEU A 51 10.85 -19.76 -3.78
N TRP A 52 12.00 -19.15 -3.53
CA TRP A 52 13.15 -19.85 -2.99
C TRP A 52 12.83 -20.41 -1.58
N GLY A 53 12.25 -19.61 -0.70
CA GLY A 53 11.83 -20.08 0.63
C GLY A 53 10.85 -21.25 0.59
N LEU A 54 9.87 -21.22 -0.33
CA LEU A 54 8.94 -22.33 -0.55
C LEU A 54 9.66 -23.59 -1.04
N GLY A 55 10.61 -23.45 -1.97
CA GLY A 55 11.44 -24.55 -2.46
C GLY A 55 12.26 -25.23 -1.34
N GLU A 56 12.86 -24.44 -0.45
CA GLU A 56 13.57 -24.98 0.72
C GLU A 56 12.63 -25.70 1.69
N ALA A 57 11.42 -25.17 1.91
CA ALA A 57 10.41 -25.82 2.76
C ALA A 57 10.02 -27.20 2.24
N ILE A 58 9.70 -27.29 0.94
CA ILE A 58 9.31 -28.55 0.28
C ILE A 58 10.48 -29.55 0.34
N TRP A 59 11.69 -29.10 0.06
CA TRP A 59 12.89 -29.94 0.10
C TRP A 59 13.13 -30.54 1.50
N LEU A 60 13.00 -29.73 2.56
CA LEU A 60 13.16 -30.19 3.94
C LEU A 60 12.04 -31.14 4.39
N LEU A 61 10.81 -30.93 3.90
CA LEU A 61 9.70 -31.86 4.11
C LEU A 61 9.94 -33.20 3.41
N MET A 62 10.56 -33.22 2.23
CA MET A 62 10.91 -34.47 1.54
C MET A 62 12.03 -35.24 2.26
N LEU A 63 12.99 -34.55 2.87
CA LEU A 63 14.08 -35.16 3.65
C LEU A 63 13.64 -35.82 4.97
N ARG A 64 12.41 -35.56 5.46
CA ARG A 64 11.84 -36.18 6.68
C ARG A 64 11.68 -37.69 6.61
N ARG A 65 11.77 -38.32 5.44
CA ARG A 65 11.49 -39.75 5.27
C ARG A 65 12.52 -40.73 5.87
N GLY A 66 13.53 -40.30 6.65
CA GLY A 66 14.42 -41.29 7.27
C GLY A 66 15.51 -40.90 8.27
N ASN A 67 15.59 -39.69 8.85
CA ASN A 67 16.73 -39.41 9.74
C ASN A 67 16.47 -38.43 10.92
N ARG A 68 16.74 -38.89 12.15
CA ARG A 68 16.49 -38.16 13.42
C ARG A 68 17.47 -37.00 13.67
N ALA A 69 18.66 -37.02 13.06
CA ALA A 69 19.65 -35.92 13.15
C ALA A 69 19.17 -34.62 12.47
N GLY A 70 18.11 -34.69 11.64
CA GLY A 70 17.51 -33.53 10.98
C GLY A 70 16.62 -32.64 11.88
N ALA A 71 16.34 -33.04 13.13
CA ALA A 71 15.35 -32.36 13.98
C ALA A 71 15.75 -30.92 14.39
N ARG A 72 17.02 -30.65 14.71
CA ARG A 72 17.49 -29.28 15.03
C ARG A 72 17.49 -28.37 13.79
N GLN A 73 17.81 -28.91 12.62
CA GLN A 73 17.79 -28.16 11.36
C GLN A 73 16.36 -27.87 10.88
N LEU A 74 15.44 -28.79 11.14
CA LEU A 74 14.00 -28.58 10.99
C LEU A 74 13.48 -27.47 11.90
N GLY A 75 13.97 -27.38 13.15
CA GLY A 75 13.60 -26.30 14.07
C GLY A 75 14.01 -24.93 13.53
N LEU A 76 15.24 -24.79 13.04
CA LEU A 76 15.74 -23.55 12.46
C LEU A 76 14.96 -23.19 11.18
N ALA A 77 14.76 -24.14 10.28
CA ALA A 77 14.00 -23.91 9.06
C ALA A 77 12.52 -23.57 9.33
N ALA A 78 11.90 -24.20 10.32
CA ALA A 78 10.54 -23.87 10.74
C ALA A 78 10.46 -22.46 11.34
N MET A 79 11.45 -22.03 12.13
CA MET A 79 11.52 -20.65 12.62
C MET A 79 11.67 -19.65 11.47
N LEU A 80 12.49 -19.95 10.46
CA LEU A 80 12.69 -19.07 9.31
C LEU A 80 11.45 -19.00 8.41
N LEU A 81 10.75 -20.11 8.22
CA LEU A 81 9.46 -20.13 7.52
C LEU A 81 8.37 -19.40 8.30
N ALA A 82 8.33 -19.55 9.61
CA ALA A 82 7.42 -18.79 10.46
C ALA A 82 7.72 -17.29 10.38
N PHE A 83 9.00 -16.90 10.39
CA PHE A 83 9.41 -15.51 10.23
C PHE A 83 9.01 -14.96 8.85
N ALA A 84 9.30 -15.68 7.76
CA ALA A 84 8.88 -15.29 6.42
C ALA A 84 7.35 -15.19 6.28
N GLY A 85 6.61 -16.11 6.91
CA GLY A 85 5.15 -16.08 6.97
C GLY A 85 4.62 -14.86 7.73
N MET A 86 5.24 -14.50 8.86
CA MET A 86 4.90 -13.29 9.60
C MET A 86 5.18 -12.02 8.80
N VAL A 87 6.31 -11.95 8.09
CA VAL A 87 6.63 -10.82 7.20
C VAL A 87 5.62 -10.71 6.06
N GLY A 88 5.25 -11.84 5.44
CA GLY A 88 4.23 -11.87 4.39
C GLY A 88 2.85 -11.45 4.89
N LEU A 89 2.46 -11.90 6.10
CA LEU A 89 1.21 -11.50 6.73
C LEU A 89 1.19 -10.00 7.07
N ALA A 90 2.28 -9.47 7.63
CA ALA A 90 2.44 -8.05 7.92
C ALA A 90 2.32 -7.21 6.64
N HIS A 91 2.98 -7.63 5.57
CA HIS A 91 2.85 -6.99 4.26
C HIS A 91 1.38 -7.01 3.78
N HIS A 92 0.70 -8.15 3.83
CA HIS A 92 -0.71 -8.23 3.44
C HIS A 92 -1.61 -7.29 4.26
N VAL A 93 -1.45 -7.27 5.58
CA VAL A 93 -2.21 -6.42 6.49
C VAL A 93 -1.98 -4.93 6.15
N ILE A 94 -0.73 -4.51 5.99
CA ILE A 94 -0.38 -3.12 5.71
C ILE A 94 -0.95 -2.65 4.37
N HIS A 95 -0.90 -3.49 3.33
CA HIS A 95 -1.29 -3.08 1.98
C HIS A 95 -2.79 -3.16 1.69
N HIS A 96 -3.51 -4.12 2.28
CA HIS A 96 -4.86 -4.47 1.84
C HIS A 96 -5.97 -4.25 2.88
N THR A 97 -5.64 -3.92 4.13
CA THR A 97 -6.65 -3.76 5.18
C THR A 97 -6.86 -2.29 5.55
N GLY A 98 -7.99 -2.00 6.21
CA GLY A 98 -8.26 -0.68 6.74
C GLY A 98 -7.26 -0.25 7.81
N LEU A 99 -6.90 -1.15 8.71
CA LEU A 99 -5.83 -0.94 9.70
C LEU A 99 -4.50 -0.55 9.01
N GLY A 100 -4.19 -1.19 7.88
CA GLY A 100 -3.01 -0.86 7.09
C GLY A 100 -3.08 0.54 6.47
N TRP A 101 -4.26 1.02 6.07
CA TRP A 101 -4.44 2.41 5.63
C TRP A 101 -4.30 3.40 6.79
N ASP A 102 -4.89 3.11 7.94
CA ASP A 102 -4.76 3.94 9.14
C ASP A 102 -3.30 4.11 9.55
N LEU A 103 -2.53 3.01 9.58
CA LEU A 103 -1.10 3.03 9.90
C LEU A 103 -0.30 3.87 8.89
N ARG A 104 -0.57 3.71 7.59
CA ARG A 104 0.12 4.46 6.53
C ARG A 104 -0.15 5.95 6.61
N VAL A 105 -1.40 6.35 6.87
CA VAL A 105 -1.74 7.77 7.04
C VAL A 105 -1.15 8.32 8.33
N ASN A 106 -1.23 7.58 9.44
CA ASN A 106 -0.69 8.00 10.72
C ASN A 106 0.84 8.18 10.68
N TRP A 107 1.58 7.28 10.02
CA TRP A 107 3.03 7.40 9.86
C TRP A 107 3.46 8.47 8.86
N SER A 108 2.54 9.09 8.13
CA SER A 108 2.83 10.10 7.11
C SER A 108 2.08 11.41 7.37
N SER A 109 1.46 11.58 8.54
CA SER A 109 0.53 12.67 8.80
C SER A 109 1.21 14.04 8.71
N ALA A 110 2.43 14.17 9.23
CA ALA A 110 3.17 15.42 9.22
C ALA A 110 3.50 15.88 7.79
N GLU A 111 3.93 14.97 6.93
CA GLU A 111 4.25 15.27 5.54
C GLU A 111 3.00 15.46 4.68
N LEU A 112 1.94 14.68 4.93
CA LEU A 112 0.65 14.84 4.25
C LEU A 112 0.02 16.21 4.53
N GLU A 113 0.14 16.71 5.76
CA GLU A 113 -0.33 18.05 6.14
C GLU A 113 0.40 19.18 5.41
N ASN A 114 1.64 18.97 4.95
CA ASN A 114 2.31 19.96 4.10
C ASN A 114 1.67 20.08 2.71
N LEU A 115 1.02 19.01 2.24
CA LEU A 115 0.31 18.98 0.96
C LEU A 115 -1.12 19.49 1.03
N THR A 116 -1.62 19.84 2.20
CA THR A 116 -2.97 20.41 2.35
C THR A 116 -3.00 21.91 2.05
N ARG A 117 -1.87 22.51 1.67
CA ARG A 117 -1.81 23.92 1.29
C ARG A 117 -2.56 24.14 -0.03
N PRO A 118 -3.21 25.30 -0.24
CA PRO A 118 -3.90 25.60 -1.49
C PRO A 118 -2.92 25.50 -2.68
N GLY A 119 -3.17 24.57 -3.58
CA GLY A 119 -2.34 24.36 -4.77
C GLY A 119 -2.75 23.10 -5.52
N TYR A 120 -2.90 23.23 -6.83
CA TYR A 120 -3.03 22.07 -7.72
C TYR A 120 -1.64 21.57 -8.09
N SER A 121 -1.45 20.27 -8.05
CA SER A 121 -0.22 19.64 -8.54
C SER A 121 -0.57 18.42 -9.37
N ASP A 122 -0.05 18.37 -10.59
CA ASP A 122 -0.07 17.16 -11.42
C ASP A 122 1.24 16.37 -11.29
N GLN A 123 2.08 16.77 -10.34
CA GLN A 123 3.33 16.08 -10.07
C GLN A 123 3.07 14.90 -9.13
N ARG A 124 3.44 13.71 -9.64
CA ARG A 124 3.35 12.46 -8.89
C ARG A 124 4.45 12.41 -7.82
N GLN A 125 4.02 12.38 -6.57
CA GLN A 125 4.87 12.42 -5.39
C GLN A 125 4.62 11.24 -4.45
N ARG A 126 5.66 10.78 -3.75
CA ARG A 126 5.51 9.77 -2.70
C ARG A 126 5.66 10.39 -1.32
N ILE A 127 4.64 10.22 -0.47
CA ILE A 127 4.63 10.70 0.91
C ILE A 127 4.53 9.50 1.84
N GLY A 128 5.65 9.18 2.50
CA GLY A 128 5.82 7.97 3.30
C GLY A 128 5.43 6.71 2.51
N TRP A 129 4.32 6.07 2.89
CA TRP A 129 3.84 4.84 2.26
C TRP A 129 2.91 5.07 1.07
N LEU A 130 2.52 6.32 0.83
CA LEU A 130 1.45 6.70 -0.09
C LEU A 130 2.05 7.28 -1.35
N LEU A 131 1.52 6.87 -2.48
CA LEU A 131 1.84 7.46 -3.76
C LEU A 131 0.67 8.37 -4.17
N ILE A 132 0.95 9.64 -4.37
CA ILE A 132 -0.02 10.67 -4.74
C ILE A 132 0.28 11.02 -6.19
N ASP A 133 -0.65 10.70 -7.09
CA ASP A 133 -0.51 11.02 -8.51
C ASP A 133 -0.77 12.50 -8.76
N THR A 134 -1.82 13.05 -8.14
CA THR A 134 -2.20 14.46 -8.32
C THR A 134 -2.84 15.01 -7.06
N VAL A 135 -2.78 16.32 -6.90
CA VAL A 135 -3.47 17.09 -5.88
C VAL A 135 -4.50 17.97 -6.58
N ARG A 136 -5.78 17.73 -6.27
CA ARG A 136 -6.93 18.48 -6.78
C ARG A 136 -7.76 18.98 -5.61
N ALA A 137 -8.69 19.89 -5.86
CA ALA A 137 -9.61 20.45 -4.87
C ALA A 137 -10.93 20.73 -5.60
N PRO A 138 -11.69 19.67 -5.97
CA PRO A 138 -12.84 19.82 -6.85
C PRO A 138 -13.97 20.67 -6.25
N CYS A 139 -13.99 20.83 -4.94
CA CYS A 139 -14.93 21.68 -4.20
C CYS A 139 -14.25 22.91 -3.56
N GLU A 140 -13.06 23.30 -4.05
CA GLU A 140 -12.22 24.46 -3.68
C GLU A 140 -11.73 24.55 -2.21
N ILE A 141 -12.44 23.94 -1.25
CA ILE A 141 -12.18 24.07 0.19
C ILE A 141 -11.22 22.99 0.69
N GLU A 142 -11.33 21.77 0.15
CA GLU A 142 -10.63 20.59 0.67
C GLU A 142 -9.62 20.07 -0.36
N PRO A 143 -8.36 19.82 0.04
CA PRO A 143 -7.38 19.21 -0.83
C PRO A 143 -7.60 17.69 -0.92
N TRP A 144 -7.61 17.19 -2.15
CA TRP A 144 -7.78 15.80 -2.55
C TRP A 144 -6.47 15.29 -3.13
N LEU A 145 -5.83 14.38 -2.40
CA LEU A 145 -4.60 13.70 -2.78
C LEU A 145 -4.97 12.39 -3.49
N TRP A 146 -5.07 12.44 -4.81
CA TRP A 146 -5.43 11.27 -5.62
C TRP A 146 -4.34 10.23 -5.58
N LEU A 147 -4.70 9.01 -5.20
CA LEU A 147 -3.71 7.97 -4.97
C LEU A 147 -3.32 7.30 -6.30
N GLY A 148 -2.02 7.14 -6.47
CA GLY A 148 -1.41 6.54 -7.64
C GLY A 148 -1.19 5.04 -7.51
N ARG A 149 -1.29 4.33 -8.65
CA ARG A 149 -0.99 2.90 -8.70
C ARG A 149 0.52 2.68 -8.51
N PRO A 150 0.94 1.70 -7.70
CA PRO A 150 2.36 1.37 -7.56
C PRO A 150 2.99 0.92 -8.88
N PHE A 151 2.19 0.36 -9.80
CA PHE A 151 2.58 -0.04 -11.15
C PHE A 151 2.07 1.00 -12.16
N GLY A 152 2.92 1.51 -13.06
CA GLY A 152 2.62 2.56 -14.05
C GLY A 152 1.53 2.26 -15.09
N ALA A 153 0.56 1.40 -14.78
CA ALA A 153 -0.58 1.03 -15.61
C ALA A 153 -1.77 2.01 -15.44
N GLY A 154 -1.54 3.29 -15.76
CA GLY A 154 -2.58 4.33 -15.87
C GLY A 154 -2.75 5.25 -14.67
N SER A 155 -3.42 6.38 -14.91
CA SER A 155 -3.80 7.39 -13.92
C SER A 155 -4.97 6.91 -13.06
N GLY A 156 -4.83 7.06 -11.75
CA GLY A 156 -5.95 6.94 -10.83
C GLY A 156 -6.20 5.52 -10.35
N ILE A 157 -5.77 5.24 -9.12
CA ILE A 157 -6.60 4.37 -8.30
C ILE A 157 -7.91 5.14 -8.09
N ASN A 158 -9.05 4.47 -8.08
CA ASN A 158 -10.36 5.06 -7.76
C ASN A 158 -10.45 5.47 -6.27
N ARG A 159 -9.41 6.13 -5.75
CA ARG A 159 -9.20 6.48 -4.36
C ARG A 159 -8.46 7.81 -4.24
N ALA A 160 -8.85 8.62 -3.27
CA ALA A 160 -8.12 9.83 -2.87
C ALA A 160 -8.10 9.95 -1.35
N LEU A 161 -7.03 10.52 -0.80
CA LEU A 161 -7.04 11.02 0.58
C LEU A 161 -7.53 12.46 0.59
N VAL A 162 -8.51 12.74 1.43
CA VAL A 162 -9.10 14.07 1.57
C VAL A 162 -8.88 14.57 2.98
N PHE A 163 -8.34 15.77 3.10
CA PHE A 163 -8.17 16.43 4.39
C PHE A 163 -9.43 17.24 4.70
N SER A 164 -10.23 16.78 5.66
CA SER A 164 -11.45 17.46 6.12
C SER A 164 -11.53 17.40 7.65
N PRO A 165 -11.07 18.46 8.36
CA PRO A 165 -11.04 18.49 9.81
C PRO A 165 -12.46 18.60 10.40
N GLY A 166 -13.04 17.47 10.79
CA GLY A 166 -14.24 17.43 11.63
C GLY A 166 -15.57 17.34 10.88
N SER A 167 -15.57 17.17 9.57
CA SER A 167 -16.77 16.95 8.76
C SER A 167 -16.55 15.87 7.70
N VAL A 168 -17.66 15.33 7.19
CA VAL A 168 -17.63 14.49 5.99
C VAL A 168 -17.20 15.36 4.81
N PRO A 169 -16.23 14.92 3.99
CA PRO A 169 -15.78 15.70 2.86
C PRO A 169 -16.91 16.05 1.87
N LEU A 170 -16.76 17.21 1.25
CA LEU A 170 -17.65 17.67 0.19
C LEU A 170 -17.34 16.94 -1.11
N SER A 171 -18.37 16.48 -1.79
CA SER A 171 -18.28 15.73 -3.03
C SER A 171 -18.89 16.51 -4.20
N PRO A 172 -18.18 16.62 -5.33
CA PRO A 172 -18.76 17.09 -6.59
C PRO A 172 -19.68 16.03 -7.23
N HIS A 173 -19.57 14.75 -6.82
CA HIS A 173 -20.38 13.64 -7.32
C HIS A 173 -20.94 12.84 -6.15
N PRO A 174 -22.10 13.22 -5.57
CA PRO A 174 -22.62 12.63 -4.34
C PRO A 174 -22.87 11.12 -4.43
N SER A 175 -23.18 10.58 -5.61
CA SER A 175 -23.42 9.14 -5.81
C SER A 175 -22.18 8.39 -6.35
N GLY A 176 -21.25 9.10 -6.97
CA GLY A 176 -20.05 8.56 -7.60
C GLY A 176 -18.85 8.49 -6.67
N LEU A 177 -18.92 9.16 -5.51
CA LEU A 177 -17.86 9.22 -4.51
C LEU A 177 -18.42 8.87 -3.13
N ALA A 178 -17.71 8.02 -2.40
CA ALA A 178 -18.05 7.62 -1.05
C ALA A 178 -16.81 7.66 -0.15
N PHE A 179 -16.99 7.91 1.14
CA PHE A 179 -15.91 8.29 2.04
C PHE A 179 -15.89 7.39 3.27
N VAL A 180 -14.72 6.95 3.70
CA VAL A 180 -14.52 6.35 5.02
C VAL A 180 -13.56 7.25 5.81
N ALA A 181 -13.88 7.49 7.07
CA ALA A 181 -12.96 8.15 7.97
C ALA A 181 -11.71 7.29 8.11
N VAL A 182 -10.56 7.92 7.98
CA VAL A 182 -9.25 7.35 8.30
C VAL A 182 -8.75 8.07 9.55
N ASN A 183 -7.55 7.76 10.00
CA ASN A 183 -6.91 8.42 11.12
C ASN A 183 -7.00 9.96 11.10
N GLY A 184 -7.46 10.52 12.23
CA GLY A 184 -7.41 11.96 12.50
C GLY A 184 -8.33 12.79 11.62
N ARG A 185 -7.74 13.65 10.79
CA ARG A 185 -8.43 14.62 9.90
C ARG A 185 -8.57 14.10 8.47
N TRP A 186 -8.18 12.85 8.23
CA TRP A 186 -8.09 12.28 6.90
C TRP A 186 -9.27 11.38 6.61
N TRP A 187 -9.76 11.48 5.39
CA TRP A 187 -10.78 10.62 4.84
C TRP A 187 -10.26 9.93 3.59
N MET A 188 -10.64 8.68 3.37
CA MET A 188 -10.39 8.00 2.11
C MET A 188 -11.65 8.09 1.28
N ALA A 189 -11.58 8.81 0.17
CA ALA A 189 -12.57 8.81 -0.88
C ALA A 189 -12.40 7.57 -1.76
N TYR A 190 -13.51 7.01 -2.20
CA TYR A 190 -13.64 5.89 -3.12
C TYR A 190 -14.49 6.32 -4.29
N GLN A 191 -14.00 6.12 -5.51
CA GLN A 191 -14.70 6.47 -6.74
C GLN A 191 -15.33 5.23 -7.37
N ASN A 192 -16.62 5.32 -7.68
CA ASN A 192 -17.27 4.36 -8.54
C ASN A 192 -17.15 4.87 -9.98
N PRO A 193 -16.37 4.22 -10.87
CA PRO A 193 -16.10 4.75 -12.20
C PRO A 193 -17.39 4.87 -13.03
N ASP A 194 -18.28 3.89 -12.94
CA ASP A 194 -19.53 3.89 -13.73
C ASP A 194 -20.45 5.04 -13.35
N ARG A 195 -20.61 5.31 -12.05
CA ARG A 195 -21.45 6.41 -11.56
C ARG A 195 -20.79 7.77 -11.80
N PHE A 196 -19.49 7.86 -11.55
CA PHE A 196 -18.72 9.09 -11.73
C PHE A 196 -18.77 9.59 -13.18
N HIS A 197 -18.77 8.68 -14.17
CA HIS A 197 -18.87 9.05 -15.59
C HIS A 197 -20.31 9.30 -16.08
N ARG A 198 -21.33 8.75 -15.40
CA ARG A 198 -22.73 8.90 -15.81
C ARG A 198 -23.39 10.17 -15.29
N GLU A 199 -22.95 10.67 -14.14
CA GLU A 199 -23.52 11.87 -13.53
C GLU A 199 -22.65 13.10 -13.81
N PRO A 200 -23.21 14.21 -14.30
CA PRO A 200 -22.46 15.46 -14.40
C PRO A 200 -22.05 15.91 -12.99
N GLY A 201 -20.79 16.30 -12.84
CA GLY A 201 -20.28 16.84 -11.58
C GLY A 201 -20.99 18.13 -11.22
N LEU A 202 -21.23 18.33 -9.92
CA LEU A 202 -21.68 19.59 -9.37
C LEU A 202 -20.59 20.65 -9.56
N ALA A 203 -21.01 21.91 -9.74
CA ALA A 203 -20.06 23.02 -9.72
C ALA A 203 -19.35 23.07 -8.35
N PRO A 204 -18.13 23.61 -8.26
CA PRO A 204 -17.37 23.63 -7.00
C PRO A 204 -18.14 24.23 -5.81
N ASN A 205 -18.96 25.25 -6.06
CA ASN A 205 -19.80 25.91 -5.06
C ASN A 205 -21.06 25.13 -4.65
N ASP A 206 -21.45 24.11 -5.42
CA ASP A 206 -22.65 23.31 -5.21
C ASP A 206 -22.35 21.96 -4.55
N CYS A 207 -21.08 21.68 -4.26
CA CYS A 207 -20.67 20.43 -3.62
C CYS A 207 -21.41 20.19 -2.30
N ARG A 208 -21.71 18.91 -2.05
CA ARG A 208 -22.46 18.49 -0.86
C ARG A 208 -21.70 17.41 -0.10
N PRO A 209 -21.96 17.22 1.21
CA PRO A 209 -21.35 16.11 1.95
C PRO A 209 -21.59 14.78 1.24
N GLY A 210 -20.52 14.00 1.08
CA GLY A 210 -20.58 12.72 0.38
C GLY A 210 -21.21 11.59 1.19
N VAL A 211 -21.34 10.42 0.56
CA VAL A 211 -21.83 9.20 1.22
C VAL A 211 -20.77 8.66 2.18
N VAL A 212 -21.14 8.43 3.44
CA VAL A 212 -20.23 7.83 4.44
C VAL A 212 -20.33 6.31 4.45
N LEU A 213 -19.17 5.66 4.37
CA LEU A 213 -18.98 4.22 4.47
C LEU A 213 -18.49 3.83 5.87
N ARG A 214 -18.79 2.60 6.28
CA ARG A 214 -18.40 2.10 7.62
C ARG A 214 -17.01 1.47 7.66
N SER A 215 -16.44 1.12 6.49
CA SER A 215 -15.15 0.44 6.44
C SER A 215 -14.50 0.51 5.05
N HIS A 216 -13.18 0.37 5.02
CA HIS A 216 -12.42 0.21 3.78
C HIS A 216 -12.95 -0.93 2.90
N ARG A 217 -13.39 -2.05 3.47
CA ARG A 217 -13.97 -3.18 2.70
C ARG A 217 -15.23 -2.76 1.93
N GLN A 218 -16.04 -1.88 2.50
CA GLN A 218 -17.20 -1.34 1.78
C GLN A 218 -16.76 -0.43 0.63
N GLY A 219 -15.72 0.38 0.84
CA GLY A 219 -15.14 1.21 -0.22
C GLY A 219 -14.58 0.39 -1.39
N GLU A 220 -13.90 -0.71 -1.10
CA GLU A 220 -13.42 -1.65 -2.13
C GLU A 220 -14.57 -2.20 -2.99
N ARG A 221 -15.68 -2.57 -2.34
CA ARG A 221 -16.88 -3.04 -3.05
C ARG A 221 -17.56 -1.92 -3.83
N PHE A 222 -17.53 -0.69 -3.30
CA PHE A 222 -18.09 0.47 -3.97
C PHE A 222 -17.39 0.80 -5.29
N ILE A 223 -16.08 0.56 -5.38
CA ILE A 223 -15.33 0.74 -6.64
C ILE A 223 -15.77 -0.26 -7.71
N GLY A 224 -16.01 -1.52 -7.32
CA GLY A 224 -16.21 -2.63 -8.26
C GLY A 224 -17.66 -3.05 -8.53
N GLY A 225 -18.64 -2.37 -7.92
CA GLY A 225 -20.07 -2.66 -8.07
C GLY A 225 -20.80 -1.62 -8.90
#